data_AF-A0A0M0G9L3-F1
#
_entry.id   AF-A0A0M0G9L3-F1
#
_cell.length_a   1.000
_cell.length_b   1.000
_cell.length_c   1.000
_cell.angle_alpha   90.00
_cell.angle_beta   90.00
_cell.angle_gamma   90.00
#
_symmetry.space_group_name_H-M   'P 1'
#
loop_
_entity.id
_entity.type
_entity.pdbx_description
1 polymer ?
#
loop_
_entity_poly.entity_id
_entity_poly.type
_entity_poly.pdbx_seq_one_letter_code
_entity_poly.pdbx_strand_id
1 'polypeptide(L)' 'MKKIIFLLVIIAAIMLAGCEESELYYEGKLRPESEVEEIIADKLEVENPDMDLEIDVYEESED' A
#
# COMPACT_ATOMS: atom_id res chain seq x y z
N MET A 1 -38.55 8.48 -4.33
CA MET A 1 -38.15 7.49 -3.31
C MET A 1 -37.22 6.41 -3.89
N LYS A 2 -37.69 5.45 -4.71
CA LYS A 2 -36.83 4.36 -5.26
C LYS A 2 -35.58 4.83 -6.01
N LYS A 3 -35.68 5.92 -6.78
CA LYS A 3 -34.54 6.48 -7.55
C LYS A 3 -33.44 7.08 -6.67
N ILE A 4 -33.79 7.59 -5.48
CA ILE A 4 -32.85 8.22 -4.54
C ILE A 4 -32.05 7.14 -3.80
N ILE A 5 -32.72 6.03 -3.44
CA ILE A 5 -32.07 4.88 -2.81
C ILE A 5 -31.03 4.26 -3.76
N PHE A 6 -31.35 4.15 -5.05
CA PHE A 6 -30.42 3.62 -6.05
C PHE A 6 -29.16 4.49 -6.22
N LEU A 7 -29.31 5.83 -6.13
CA LEU A 7 -28.20 6.76 -6.22
C LEU A 7 -27.24 6.64 -5.02
N LEU A 8 -27.78 6.47 -3.81
CA LEU A 8 -26.98 6.31 -2.59
C LEU A 8 -26.15 5.02 -2.59
N VAL A 9 -26.68 3.93 -3.16
CA VAL A 9 -25.95 2.66 -3.29
C VAL A 9 -24.76 2.79 -4.23
N ILE A 10 -24.89 3.54 -5.33
CA ILE A 10 -23.81 3.77 -6.28
C ILE A 10 -22.70 4.62 -5.65
N ILE A 11 -23.06 5.68 -4.91
CA ILE A 11 -22.09 6.54 -4.22
C ILE A 11 -21.33 5.75 -3.15
N ALA A 12 -22.03 4.89 -2.39
CA ALA A 12 -21.39 4.02 -1.41
C ALA A 12 -20.42 3.02 -2.05
N ALA A 13 -20.73 2.49 -3.24
CA ALA A 13 -19.85 1.58 -3.96
C ALA A 13 -18.56 2.26 -4.46
N ILE A 14 -18.63 3.54 -4.87
CA ILE A 14 -17.45 4.29 -5.34
C ILE A 14 -16.50 4.62 -4.18
N MET A 15 -17.02 4.90 -2.98
CA MET A 15 -16.16 5.15 -1.81
C MET A 15 -15.35 3.92 -1.36
N LEU A 16 -15.78 2.71 -1.72
CA LEU A 16 -15.06 1.47 -1.37
C LEU A 16 -13.90 1.15 -2.31
N ALA A 17 -13.81 1.82 -3.47
CA ALA A 17 -12.76 1.57 -4.46
C ALA A 17 -11.45 2.35 -4.20
N GLY A 18 -11.40 3.21 -3.18
CA GLY A 18 -10.24 4.06 -2.89
C GLY A 18 -9.19 3.45 -1.96
N CYS A 19 -9.24 2.14 -1.70
CA CYS A 19 -8.27 1.45 -0.83
C CYS A 19 -7.31 0.59 -1.68
N GLU A 20 -6.87 1.12 -2.81
CA GLU A 20 -5.88 0.47 -3.66
C GLU A 20 -4.50 0.94 -3.20
N GLU A 21 -3.76 0.02 -2.61
CA GLU A 21 -2.36 0.20 -2.23
C GLU A 21 -1.47 0.09 -3.48
N SER A 22 -0.41 0.90 -3.55
CA SER A 22 0.59 0.80 -4.61
C SER A 22 1.32 -0.54 -4.53
N GLU A 23 1.61 -1.12 -5.70
CA GLU A 23 2.45 -2.31 -5.82
C GLU A 23 3.78 -1.95 -6.49
N LEU A 24 4.86 -2.55 -6.02
CA LEU A 24 6.20 -2.36 -6.56
C LEU A 24 6.92 -3.70 -6.78
N TYR A 25 7.84 -3.72 -7.75
CA TYR A 25 8.62 -4.93 -8.07
C TYR A 25 9.80 -5.05 -7.11
N TYR A 26 9.75 -6.05 -6.24
CA TYR A 26 10.84 -6.41 -5.33
C TYR A 26 11.27 -7.86 -5.53
N GLU A 27 12.58 -8.08 -5.72
CA GLU A 27 13.16 -9.41 -6.01
C GLU A 27 12.47 -10.16 -7.17
N GLY A 28 12.06 -9.41 -8.21
CA GLY A 28 11.41 -9.95 -9.40
C GLY A 28 9.94 -10.36 -9.21
N LYS A 29 9.32 -10.00 -8.09
CA LYS A 29 7.88 -10.20 -7.83
C LYS A 29 7.20 -8.88 -7.56
N LEU A 30 5.99 -8.73 -8.09
CA LEU A 30 5.11 -7.62 -7.75
C LEU A 30 4.52 -7.88 -6.36
N ARG A 31 4.63 -6.89 -5.47
CA ARG A 31 4.15 -6.94 -4.09
C ARG A 31 3.61 -5.57 -3.68
N PRO A 32 2.70 -5.48 -2.69
CA PRO A 32 2.31 -4.22 -2.09
C PRO A 32 3.51 -3.47 -1.50
N GLU A 33 3.46 -2.14 -1.53
CA GLU A 33 4.50 -1.26 -0.98
C GLU A 33 4.79 -1.57 0.49
N SER A 34 3.75 -1.69 1.33
CA SER A 34 3.91 -1.99 2.75
C SER A 34 4.57 -3.35 3.02
N GLU A 35 4.32 -4.35 2.17
CA GLU A 35 4.97 -5.65 2.30
C GLU A 35 6.47 -5.54 2.02
N VAL A 36 6.86 -4.69 1.06
CA VAL A 36 8.27 -4.50 0.74
C VAL A 36 8.98 -3.70 1.82
N GLU A 37 8.31 -2.68 2.38
CA GLU A 37 8.80 -1.92 3.53
C GLU A 37 9.09 -2.83 4.72
N GLU A 38 8.15 -3.71 5.09
CA GLU A 38 8.31 -4.70 6.17
C GLU A 38 9.50 -5.63 5.91
N ILE A 39 9.61 -6.19 4.69
CA ILE A 39 10.71 -7.10 4.34
C ILE A 39 12.08 -6.43 4.48
N ILE A 40 12.19 -5.15 4.09
CA ILE A 40 13.47 -4.43 4.16
C ILE A 40 13.74 -3.98 5.60
N ALA A 41 12.73 -3.52 6.35
CA ALA A 41 12.85 -3.19 7.76
C ALA A 41 13.38 -4.39 8.56
N ASP A 42 12.74 -5.56 8.43
CA ASP A 42 13.18 -6.82 9.05
C ASP A 42 14.65 -7.14 8.76
N LYS A 43 15.07 -6.99 7.49
CA LYS A 43 16.46 -7.24 7.08
C LYS A 43 17.43 -6.27 7.75
N LEU A 44 17.06 -4.99 7.89
CA LEU A 44 17.90 -3.98 8.54
C LEU A 44 17.96 -4.17 10.05
N GLU A 45 16.87 -4.60 10.69
CA GLU A 45 16.80 -4.86 12.12
C GLU A 45 17.62 -6.09 12.54
N VAL A 46 17.78 -7.09 11.67
CA VAL A 46 18.74 -8.19 11.91
C VAL A 46 20.16 -7.67 12.12
N GLU A 47 20.54 -6.60 11.41
CA GLU A 47 21.85 -5.94 11.57
C GLU A 47 21.85 -4.90 12.71
N ASN A 48 20.68 -4.43 13.13
CA ASN A 48 20.48 -3.39 14.15
C ASN A 48 19.46 -3.85 15.22
N PRO A 49 19.78 -4.88 16.03
CA PRO A 49 18.81 -5.59 16.87
C PRO A 49 18.20 -4.77 18.02
N ASP A 50 18.77 -3.60 18.31
CA ASP A 50 18.29 -2.68 19.34
C ASP A 50 17.46 -1.52 18.75
N MET A 51 17.18 -1.56 17.44
CA MET A 51 16.47 -0.52 16.70
C MET A 51 15.16 -1.09 16.12
N ASP A 52 14.10 -0.30 16.24
CA ASP A 52 12.81 -0.50 15.59
C ASP A 52 12.77 0.48 14.40
N LEU A 53 12.80 -0.05 13.18
CA LEU A 53 13.05 0.71 11.96
C LEU A 53 11.77 0.80 11.11
N GLU A 54 11.26 2.01 10.98
CA GLU A 54 10.21 2.36 10.02
C GLU A 54 10.87 2.96 8.78
N ILE A 55 10.57 2.41 7.59
CA ILE A 55 11.14 2.85 6.32
C ILE A 55 10.03 3.15 5.32
N ASP A 56 10.30 4.08 4.40
CA ASP A 56 9.42 4.37 3.26
C ASP A 56 10.12 3.97 1.96
N VAL A 57 9.42 3.26 1.07
CA VAL A 57 9.97 2.84 -0.23
C VAL A 57 9.11 3.39 -1.36
N TYR A 58 9.70 4.24 -2.19
CA TYR A 58 9.04 4.81 -3.36
C TYR A 58 9.84 4.56 -4.64
N GLU A 59 9.14 4.41 -5.76
CA GLU A 59 9.78 4.34 -7.07
C GLU A 59 10.33 5.72 -7.44
N GLU A 60 11.63 5.79 -7.77
CA GLU A 60 12.25 7.04 -8.20
C GLU A 60 11.79 7.36 -9.63
N SER A 61 11.04 8.47 -9.78
CA SER A 61 10.66 8.99 -11.09
C SER A 61 11.78 9.89 -11.64
N GLU A 62 12.39 9.49 -12.77
CA GLU A 62 13.31 10.36 -13.53
C GLU A 62 12.53 11.52 -14.17
N ASP A 63 12.49 12.68 -13.51
CA ASP A 63 12.21 14.00 -14.12
C ASP A 63 13.51 14.79 -14.37
#